data_AF-A0A8J4UGL1-F1
#
_entry.id   AF-A0A8J4UGL1-F1
#
_cell.length_a   1.000
_cell.length_b   1.000
_cell.length_c   1.000
_cell.angle_alpha   90.00
_cell.angle_beta   90.00
_cell.angle_gamma   90.00
#
_symmetry.space_group_name_H-M   'P 1'
#
loop_
_entity.id
_entity.type
_entity.pdbx_description
1 polymer ?
#
loop_
_entity_poly.entity_id
_entity_poly.type
_entity_poly.pdbx_seq_one_letter_code
_entity_poly.pdbx_strand_id
1 'polypeptide(L)'
;LILKKNSHKVDGSFCPTSNQIDVCRNNIFLCSLQAFKRLHFNPEAKLDDVFVDEDENAEGAVDEGGPTREYLRLLMRAIHESNIFEGHEKTRQLCLDTQALQTKLYTIVGEMIAVCVVHGGVGPHFERLFQQICGLPTPPTMVDEVGDHTFREQLIKIKEAMTAQEANSAIAEAADSVSIIGVLRHVSNLEEKDSIVQSAVDQFVERLRALNLLDELRRNPAIFYNIMFVNEERPLQTKDLCILFEVDFSVQGSNRRAIENMTICFWSDWLIDIE
;
A
#
# COMPACT_ATOMS: atom_id res chain seq x y z
N LEU A 1 -7.53 -53.20 4.34
CA LEU A 1 -6.26 -53.12 3.57
C LEU A 1 -6.40 -52.40 2.21
N ILE A 2 -7.33 -51.45 2.05
CA ILE A 2 -7.48 -50.67 0.79
C ILE A 2 -7.17 -49.18 0.97
N LEU A 3 -7.23 -48.66 2.21
CA LEU A 3 -6.94 -47.24 2.50
C LEU A 3 -5.44 -46.91 2.69
N LYS A 4 -4.55 -47.91 2.72
CA LYS A 4 -3.09 -47.69 2.83
C LYS A 4 -2.35 -47.65 1.48
N LYS A 5 -3.08 -47.79 0.35
CA LYS A 5 -2.46 -47.92 -0.98
C LYS A 5 -2.50 -46.65 -1.83
N ASN A 6 -3.16 -45.59 -1.36
CA ASN A 6 -3.33 -44.33 -2.11
C ASN A 6 -2.65 -43.10 -1.47
N SER A 7 -1.93 -43.26 -0.36
CA SER A 7 -1.23 -42.15 0.31
C SER A 7 0.05 -41.67 -0.40
N HIS A 8 0.45 -42.32 -1.50
CA HIS A 8 1.64 -41.97 -2.29
C HIS A 8 1.29 -41.43 -3.69
N LYS A 9 0.02 -41.06 -3.93
CA LYS A 9 -0.44 -40.50 -5.21
C LYS A 9 -1.18 -39.16 -5.10
N VAL A 10 -1.23 -38.57 -3.91
CA VAL A 10 -1.61 -37.15 -3.76
C VAL A 10 -0.28 -36.41 -3.69
N ASP A 11 0.22 -36.00 -4.86
CA ASP A 11 1.33 -35.06 -4.93
C ASP A 11 0.99 -33.86 -4.05
N GLY A 12 1.82 -33.63 -3.02
CA GLY A 12 1.71 -32.50 -2.11
C GLY A 12 2.19 -31.19 -2.74
N SER A 13 1.89 -30.95 -4.02
CA SER A 13 2.29 -29.75 -4.75
C SER A 13 1.15 -29.07 -5.51
N PHE A 14 -0.10 -29.30 -5.12
CA PHE A 14 -1.19 -28.46 -5.59
C PHE A 14 -1.16 -27.15 -4.80
N CYS A 15 -0.49 -26.13 -5.33
CA CYS A 15 -0.82 -24.76 -4.98
C CYS A 15 -2.30 -24.54 -5.27
N PRO A 16 -3.10 -23.99 -4.33
CA PRO A 16 -4.50 -23.75 -4.58
C PRO A 16 -4.65 -22.83 -5.80
N THR A 17 -5.69 -23.07 -6.60
CA THR A 17 -5.98 -22.29 -7.83
C THR A 17 -6.31 -20.83 -7.54
N SER A 18 -6.68 -20.52 -6.30
CA SER A 18 -6.91 -19.17 -5.77
C SER A 18 -6.44 -19.07 -4.32
N ASN A 19 -6.08 -17.86 -3.90
CA ASN A 19 -5.87 -17.54 -2.50
C ASN A 19 -7.22 -17.18 -1.88
N GLN A 20 -7.77 -18.08 -1.08
CA GLN A 20 -8.96 -17.77 -0.28
C GLN A 20 -8.59 -16.89 0.90
N ILE A 21 -9.20 -15.72 1.02
CA ILE A 21 -8.92 -14.75 2.08
C ILE A 21 -10.23 -14.34 2.73
N ASP A 22 -10.45 -14.78 3.96
CA ASP A 22 -11.57 -14.31 4.77
C ASP A 22 -11.17 -13.03 5.48
N VAL A 23 -11.95 -11.97 5.28
CA VAL A 23 -11.60 -10.62 5.70
C VAL A 23 -12.70 -10.02 6.56
N CYS A 24 -12.37 -9.67 7.80
CA CYS A 24 -13.23 -8.83 8.63
C CYS A 24 -12.92 -7.35 8.35
N ARG A 25 -13.94 -6.54 8.03
CA ARG A 25 -13.78 -5.11 7.74
C ARG A 25 -13.11 -4.32 8.87
N ASN A 26 -13.32 -4.73 10.11
CA ASN A 26 -12.74 -4.08 11.30
C ASN A 26 -11.27 -4.47 11.55
N ASN A 27 -10.78 -5.56 10.95
CA ASN A 27 -9.46 -6.13 11.23
C ASN A 27 -8.70 -6.56 9.95
N ILE A 28 -8.90 -5.83 8.86
CA ILE A 28 -8.41 -6.17 7.51
C ILE A 28 -6.90 -6.48 7.51
N PHE A 29 -6.11 -5.66 8.20
CA PHE A 29 -4.66 -5.84 8.26
C PHE A 29 -4.27 -7.18 8.90
N LEU A 30 -4.86 -7.53 10.05
CA LEU A 30 -4.55 -8.76 10.77
C LEU A 30 -5.05 -10.00 10.03
N CYS A 31 -6.26 -9.96 9.46
CA CYS A 31 -6.79 -11.04 8.62
C CYS A 31 -5.88 -11.31 7.42
N SER A 32 -5.47 -10.25 6.73
CA SER A 32 -4.56 -10.34 5.59
C SER A 32 -3.19 -10.86 6.03
N LEU A 33 -2.67 -10.39 7.16
CA LEU A 33 -1.37 -10.86 7.69
C LEU A 33 -1.39 -12.37 7.95
N GLN A 34 -2.49 -12.90 8.46
CA GLN A 34 -2.63 -14.35 8.64
C GLN A 34 -2.71 -15.08 7.30
N ALA A 35 -3.41 -14.55 6.31
CA ALA A 35 -3.52 -15.16 4.98
C ALA A 35 -2.17 -15.24 4.25
N PHE A 36 -1.42 -14.15 4.23
CA PHE A 36 -0.10 -14.10 3.58
C PHE A 36 0.97 -14.92 4.33
N LYS A 37 0.77 -15.22 5.61
CA LYS A 37 1.62 -16.14 6.38
C LYS A 37 1.38 -17.62 6.07
N ARG A 38 0.32 -17.97 5.34
CA ARG A 38 0.00 -19.37 5.03
C ARG A 38 1.08 -19.98 4.12
N LEU A 39 1.46 -21.22 4.41
CA LEU A 39 2.50 -21.95 3.67
C LEU A 39 2.20 -22.07 2.16
N HIS A 40 0.92 -22.12 1.79
CA HIS A 40 0.46 -22.32 0.43
C HIS A 40 -0.11 -21.05 -0.22
N PHE A 41 0.13 -19.88 0.38
CA PHE A 41 -0.21 -18.62 -0.27
C PHE A 41 0.67 -18.45 -1.51
N ASN A 42 0.04 -18.15 -2.66
CA ASN A 42 0.74 -17.92 -3.91
C ASN A 42 0.42 -16.50 -4.42
N PRO A 43 1.34 -15.54 -4.35
CA PRO A 43 1.05 -14.15 -4.72
C PRO A 43 0.67 -13.97 -6.21
N GLU A 44 0.97 -14.95 -7.07
CA GLU A 44 0.57 -14.95 -8.50
C GLU A 44 -0.84 -15.51 -8.73
N ALA A 45 -1.40 -16.27 -7.78
CA ALA A 45 -2.72 -16.88 -7.91
C ALA A 45 -3.84 -15.84 -7.74
N LYS A 46 -5.01 -16.14 -8.32
CA LYS A 46 -6.21 -15.29 -8.19
C LYS A 46 -6.57 -15.09 -6.71
N LEU A 47 -6.96 -13.89 -6.33
CA LEU A 47 -7.53 -13.62 -5.00
C LEU A 47 -9.01 -13.99 -4.99
N ASP A 48 -9.41 -14.71 -3.96
CA ASP A 48 -10.79 -15.10 -3.68
C ASP A 48 -11.12 -14.61 -2.27
N ASP A 49 -11.39 -13.31 -2.16
CA ASP A 49 -11.66 -12.62 -0.91
C ASP A 49 -13.15 -12.63 -0.55
N VAL A 50 -13.43 -12.97 0.70
CA VAL A 50 -14.78 -12.99 1.26
C VAL A 50 -14.83 -12.07 2.46
N PHE A 51 -15.66 -11.04 2.40
CA PHE A 51 -15.93 -10.22 3.57
C PHE A 51 -16.84 -10.99 4.53
N VAL A 52 -16.42 -11.10 5.79
CA VAL A 52 -17.15 -11.82 6.84
C VAL A 52 -17.62 -10.82 7.89
N ASP A 53 -18.92 -10.82 8.19
CA ASP A 53 -19.52 -10.00 9.24
C ASP A 53 -19.27 -10.58 10.65
N GLU A 54 -19.79 -9.91 11.68
CA GLU A 54 -19.65 -10.35 13.08
C GLU A 54 -20.41 -11.65 13.40
N ASP A 55 -21.37 -12.03 12.55
CA ASP A 55 -22.21 -13.22 12.65
C ASP A 55 -21.74 -14.37 11.73
N GLU A 56 -20.51 -14.28 11.20
CA GLU A 56 -19.89 -15.23 10.25
C GLU A 56 -20.59 -15.35 8.88
N ASN A 57 -21.46 -14.41 8.52
CA ASN A 57 -22.08 -14.40 7.20
C ASN A 57 -21.18 -13.73 6.17
N ALA A 58 -21.13 -14.33 4.98
CA ALA A 58 -20.41 -13.78 3.84
C ALA A 58 -21.17 -12.57 3.25
N GLU A 59 -20.55 -11.39 3.29
CA GLU A 59 -21.03 -10.18 2.63
C GLU A 59 -20.56 -10.17 1.16
N GLY A 60 -21.51 -10.11 0.21
CA GLY A 60 -21.25 -9.50 -1.10
C GLY A 60 -20.62 -10.37 -2.21
N ALA A 61 -20.98 -11.64 -2.35
CA ALA A 61 -20.51 -12.50 -3.46
C ALA A 61 -21.28 -12.31 -4.79
N VAL A 62 -21.52 -11.07 -5.24
CA VAL A 62 -22.34 -10.80 -6.45
C VAL A 62 -21.49 -10.47 -7.69
N ASP A 63 -20.27 -9.98 -7.55
CA ASP A 63 -19.38 -9.64 -8.68
C ASP A 63 -17.98 -10.24 -8.53
N GLU A 64 -17.45 -10.86 -9.59
CA GLU A 64 -16.14 -11.54 -9.59
C GLU A 64 -14.91 -10.61 -9.47
N GLY A 65 -15.09 -9.29 -9.36
CA GLY A 65 -13.98 -8.31 -9.28
C GLY A 65 -14.23 -7.04 -8.47
N GLY A 66 -15.47 -6.75 -8.08
CA GLY A 66 -15.79 -5.63 -7.18
C GLY A 66 -15.22 -5.81 -5.77
N PRO A 67 -15.47 -6.94 -5.10
CA PRO A 67 -14.98 -7.23 -3.76
C PRO A 67 -13.45 -7.19 -3.68
N THR A 68 -12.75 -7.82 -4.63
CA THR A 68 -11.28 -7.85 -4.65
C THR A 68 -10.66 -6.47 -4.77
N ARG A 69 -11.21 -5.59 -5.62
CA ARG A 69 -10.74 -4.20 -5.72
C ARG A 69 -10.99 -3.43 -4.44
N GLU A 70 -12.14 -3.63 -3.80
CA GLU A 70 -12.46 -3.02 -2.51
C GLU A 70 -11.49 -3.50 -1.42
N TYR A 71 -11.28 -4.81 -1.31
CA TYR A 71 -10.34 -5.43 -0.38
C TYR A 71 -8.94 -4.85 -0.53
N LEU A 72 -8.38 -4.80 -1.75
CA LEU A 72 -7.04 -4.30 -1.98
C LEU A 72 -6.90 -2.81 -1.64
N ARG A 73 -7.93 -2.00 -1.90
CA ARG A 73 -7.97 -0.59 -1.49
C ARG A 73 -7.98 -0.44 0.03
N LEU A 74 -8.79 -1.24 0.72
CA LEU A 74 -8.89 -1.22 2.18
C LEU A 74 -7.62 -1.76 2.84
N LEU A 75 -7.00 -2.81 2.27
CA LEU A 75 -5.72 -3.35 2.72
C LEU A 75 -4.64 -2.28 2.58
N MET A 76 -4.55 -1.59 1.44
CA MET A 76 -3.57 -0.51 1.26
C MET A 76 -3.76 0.59 2.31
N ARG A 77 -5.01 1.00 2.56
CA ARG A 77 -5.32 1.97 3.62
C ARG A 77 -4.89 1.48 5.00
N ALA A 78 -5.18 0.23 5.34
CA ALA A 78 -4.79 -0.35 6.63
C ALA A 78 -3.26 -0.45 6.77
N ILE A 79 -2.53 -0.67 5.68
CA ILE A 79 -1.06 -0.60 5.66
C ILE A 79 -0.57 0.82 5.94
N HIS A 80 -1.18 1.85 5.36
CA HIS A 80 -0.86 3.26 5.67
C HIS A 80 -1.13 3.63 7.13
N GLU A 81 -2.18 3.08 7.73
CA GLU A 81 -2.57 3.34 9.13
C GLU A 81 -1.76 2.48 10.14
N SER A 82 -0.95 1.54 9.65
CA SER A 82 -0.14 0.66 10.51
C SER A 82 1.12 1.36 11.05
N ASN A 83 1.64 0.84 12.18
CA ASN A 83 2.89 1.31 12.79
C ASN A 83 4.15 0.89 12.02
N ILE A 84 4.00 0.28 10.83
CA ILE A 84 5.10 -0.20 9.98
C ILE A 84 5.72 0.96 9.22
N PHE A 85 4.96 2.04 9.01
CA PHE A 85 5.41 3.25 8.37
C PHE A 85 5.27 4.45 9.31
N GLU A 86 6.29 5.29 9.37
CA GLU A 86 6.30 6.54 10.13
C GLU A 86 6.54 7.74 9.21
N GLY A 87 6.21 8.94 9.68
CA GLY A 87 6.37 10.19 8.93
C GLY A 87 5.09 10.68 8.24
N HIS A 88 5.19 11.84 7.58
CA HIS A 88 4.08 12.48 6.89
C HIS A 88 3.67 11.70 5.64
N GLU A 89 2.39 11.74 5.24
CA GLU A 89 1.78 10.90 4.20
C GLU A 89 2.61 10.69 2.92
N LYS A 90 3.26 11.75 2.40
CA LYS A 90 4.10 11.70 1.18
C LYS A 90 5.56 11.30 1.44
N THR A 91 6.07 11.49 2.65
CA THR A 91 7.47 11.23 3.02
C THR A 91 7.65 10.04 3.97
N ARG A 92 6.60 9.20 4.08
CA ARG A 92 6.57 8.01 4.93
C ARG A 92 7.77 7.11 4.66
N GLN A 93 8.35 6.60 5.74
CA GLN A 93 9.49 5.70 5.77
C GLN A 93 9.12 4.46 6.60
N LEU A 94 9.87 3.37 6.41
CA LEU A 94 9.73 2.20 7.27
C LEU A 94 10.10 2.59 8.71
N CYS A 95 9.14 2.44 9.62
CA CYS A 95 9.41 2.51 11.04
C CYS A 95 10.32 1.34 11.40
N LEU A 96 11.44 1.59 12.06
CA LEU A 96 12.41 0.56 12.42
C LEU A 96 11.98 -0.13 13.71
N ASP A 97 11.37 -1.30 13.56
CA ASP A 97 10.93 -2.16 14.65
C ASP A 97 11.71 -3.48 14.60
N THR A 98 12.47 -3.73 15.66
CA THR A 98 13.30 -4.94 15.78
C THR A 98 12.43 -6.21 15.79
N GLN A 99 11.23 -6.17 16.38
CA GLN A 99 10.32 -7.29 16.40
C GLN A 99 9.72 -7.55 15.00
N ALA A 100 9.37 -6.50 14.27
CA ALA A 100 8.96 -6.60 12.87
C ALA A 100 10.07 -7.23 12.00
N LEU A 101 11.33 -6.88 12.25
CA LEU A 101 12.49 -7.43 11.55
C LEU A 101 12.70 -8.93 11.85
N GLN A 102 12.58 -9.33 13.12
CA GLN A 102 12.72 -10.73 13.56
C GLN A 102 11.58 -11.62 13.05
N THR A 103 10.36 -11.07 12.98
CA THR A 103 9.18 -11.80 12.52
C THR A 103 8.98 -11.77 11.00
N LYS A 104 9.93 -11.17 10.25
CA LYS A 104 9.85 -10.95 8.80
C LYS A 104 8.58 -10.22 8.37
N LEU A 105 8.11 -9.29 9.21
CA LEU A 105 6.88 -8.55 8.94
C LEU A 105 7.04 -7.65 7.71
N TYR A 106 8.20 -7.00 7.54
CA TYR A 106 8.50 -6.18 6.35
C TYR A 106 8.43 -6.98 5.06
N THR A 107 8.90 -8.22 5.09
CA THR A 107 8.77 -9.17 3.96
C THR A 107 7.31 -9.39 3.58
N ILE A 108 6.45 -9.68 4.57
CA ILE A 108 5.03 -9.94 4.31
C ILE A 108 4.31 -8.68 3.81
N VAL A 109 4.61 -7.52 4.39
CA VAL A 109 4.00 -6.24 3.98
C VAL A 109 4.46 -5.84 2.58
N GLY A 110 5.73 -6.09 2.23
CA GLY A 110 6.22 -5.94 0.87
C GLY A 110 5.45 -6.80 -0.13
N GLU A 111 5.12 -8.04 0.24
CA GLU A 111 4.28 -8.94 -0.57
C GLU A 111 2.83 -8.43 -0.69
N MET A 112 2.24 -7.94 0.39
CA MET A 112 0.90 -7.33 0.37
C MET A 112 0.84 -6.13 -0.59
N ILE A 113 1.82 -5.22 -0.51
CA ILE A 113 1.90 -4.07 -1.41
C ILE A 113 2.09 -4.54 -2.86
N ALA A 114 2.94 -5.54 -3.09
CA ALA A 114 3.12 -6.11 -4.42
C ALA A 114 1.79 -6.63 -4.99
N VAL A 115 1.03 -7.37 -4.18
CA VAL A 115 -0.28 -7.90 -4.57
C VAL A 115 -1.29 -6.76 -4.83
N CYS A 116 -1.36 -5.74 -3.98
CA CYS A 116 -2.22 -4.57 -4.19
C CYS A 116 -1.93 -3.85 -5.51
N VAL A 117 -0.65 -3.69 -5.85
CA VAL A 117 -0.22 -3.04 -7.09
C VAL A 117 -0.54 -3.91 -8.30
N VAL A 118 -0.15 -5.19 -8.28
CA VAL A 118 -0.24 -6.09 -9.44
C VAL A 118 -1.68 -6.50 -9.73
N HIS A 119 -2.45 -6.87 -8.71
CA HIS A 119 -3.83 -7.34 -8.87
C HIS A 119 -4.86 -6.20 -8.83
N GLY A 120 -4.61 -5.17 -8.04
CA GLY A 120 -5.57 -4.08 -7.79
C GLY A 120 -5.29 -2.79 -8.54
N GLY A 121 -4.06 -2.60 -9.04
CA GLY A 121 -3.62 -1.29 -9.54
C GLY A 121 -3.56 -0.23 -8.44
N VAL A 122 -3.58 -0.62 -7.16
CA VAL A 122 -3.60 0.31 -6.02
C VAL A 122 -2.16 0.58 -5.58
N GLY A 123 -1.67 1.78 -5.85
CA GLY A 123 -0.33 2.23 -5.46
C GLY A 123 -0.23 2.57 -3.97
N PRO A 124 0.95 2.38 -3.34
CA PRO A 124 1.16 2.66 -1.92
C PRO A 124 1.49 4.13 -1.60
N HIS A 125 1.58 5.01 -2.60
CA HIS A 125 1.82 6.46 -2.43
C HIS A 125 2.98 6.85 -1.48
N PHE A 126 3.93 5.95 -1.19
CA PHE A 126 5.16 6.21 -0.43
C PHE A 126 6.30 6.71 -1.33
N GLU A 127 6.37 8.02 -1.58
CA GLU A 127 7.24 8.58 -2.62
C GLU A 127 8.73 8.34 -2.32
N ARG A 128 9.11 8.56 -1.06
CA ARG A 128 10.48 8.36 -0.60
C ARG A 128 10.90 6.90 -0.64
N LEU A 129 10.03 5.98 -0.21
CA LEU A 129 10.28 4.55 -0.27
C LEU A 129 10.40 4.08 -1.72
N PHE A 130 9.56 4.57 -2.63
CA PHE A 130 9.66 4.29 -4.06
C PHE A 130 11.00 4.74 -4.63
N GLN A 131 11.46 5.95 -4.29
CA GLN A 131 12.76 6.46 -4.69
C GLN A 131 13.89 5.56 -4.15
N GLN A 132 13.84 5.17 -2.88
CA GLN A 132 14.81 4.23 -2.27
C GLN A 132 14.87 2.89 -3.02
N ILE A 133 13.71 2.31 -3.32
CA ILE A 133 13.58 1.02 -4.02
C ILE A 133 14.14 1.09 -5.44
N CYS A 134 13.86 2.20 -6.13
CA CYS A 134 14.34 2.47 -7.49
C CYS A 134 15.82 2.89 -7.54
N GLY A 135 16.48 3.09 -6.39
CA GLY A 135 17.86 3.58 -6.32
C GLY A 135 18.00 5.05 -6.75
N LEU A 136 16.92 5.82 -6.66
CA LEU A 136 16.89 7.25 -6.95
C LEU A 136 17.37 8.06 -5.73
N PRO A 137 17.96 9.25 -5.93
CA PRO A 137 18.32 10.13 -4.84
C PRO A 137 17.09 10.51 -4.02
N THR A 138 17.17 10.36 -2.70
CA THR A 138 16.08 10.68 -1.78
C THR A 138 16.33 12.02 -1.09
N PRO A 139 15.28 12.81 -0.80
CA PRO A 139 15.42 14.04 -0.04
C PRO A 139 16.04 13.77 1.34
N PRO A 140 16.90 14.66 1.86
CA PRO A 140 17.41 14.53 3.23
C PRO A 140 16.25 14.58 4.24
N THR A 141 16.30 13.72 5.27
CA THR A 141 15.31 13.73 6.35
C THR A 141 15.35 15.07 7.08
N MET A 142 14.21 15.75 7.12
CA MET A 142 14.08 17.01 7.84
C MET A 142 13.59 16.73 9.26
N VAL A 143 14.02 17.54 10.23
CA VAL A 143 13.71 17.34 11.67
C VAL A 143 12.19 17.45 11.94
N ASP A 144 11.47 18.16 11.10
CA ASP A 144 10.02 18.30 11.13
C ASP A 144 9.25 17.03 10.73
N GLU A 145 9.90 16.08 10.06
CA GLU A 145 9.32 14.78 9.68
C GLU A 145 9.29 13.78 10.85
N VAL A 146 9.96 14.11 11.97
CA VAL A 146 9.99 13.27 13.17
C VAL A 146 8.64 13.33 13.88
N GLY A 147 7.95 12.20 13.93
CA GLY A 147 6.61 12.09 14.52
C GLY A 147 6.58 12.21 16.05
N ASP A 148 7.65 11.80 16.74
CA ASP A 148 7.76 11.97 18.18
C ASP A 148 8.07 13.43 18.53
N HIS A 149 7.13 14.09 19.21
CA HIS A 149 7.25 15.50 19.57
C HIS A 149 8.44 15.77 20.50
N THR A 150 8.62 14.92 21.51
CA THR A 150 9.70 15.08 22.50
C THR A 150 11.06 14.90 21.86
N PHE A 151 11.18 13.92 20.97
CA PHE A 151 12.40 13.67 20.22
C PHE A 151 12.68 14.75 19.18
N ARG A 152 11.64 15.23 18.50
CA ARG A 152 11.74 16.35 17.57
C ARG A 152 12.26 17.61 18.27
N GLU A 153 11.75 17.95 19.45
CA GLU A 153 12.26 19.07 20.24
C GLU A 153 13.73 18.89 20.63
N GLN A 154 14.12 17.68 21.03
CA GLN A 154 15.52 17.36 21.33
C GLN A 154 16.42 17.52 20.10
N LEU A 155 15.98 17.07 18.92
CA LEU A 155 16.72 17.25 17.66
C LEU A 155 16.81 18.72 17.24
N ILE A 156 15.76 19.52 17.48
CA ILE A 156 15.79 20.97 17.27
C ILE A 156 16.82 21.62 18.20
N LYS A 157 16.82 21.28 19.50
CA LYS A 157 17.83 21.77 20.46
C LYS A 157 19.27 21.43 20.03
N ILE A 158 19.51 20.22 19.52
CA ILE A 158 20.82 19.82 18.99
C ILE A 158 21.19 20.67 17.76
N LYS A 159 20.23 20.90 16.85
CA LYS A 159 20.42 21.68 15.62
C LYS A 159 20.69 23.17 15.89
N GLU A 160 20.07 23.74 16.92
CA GLU A 160 20.18 25.16 17.29
C GLU A 160 21.36 25.47 18.24
N ALA A 161 22.08 24.45 18.70
CA ALA A 161 23.24 24.63 19.59
C ALA A 161 24.36 25.44 18.90
N MET A 162 24.84 26.49 19.57
CA MET A 162 25.85 27.41 19.03
C MET A 162 27.28 27.06 19.49
N THR A 163 27.40 26.18 20.49
CA THR A 163 28.69 25.74 21.04
C THR A 163 28.77 24.22 21.17
N ALA A 164 29.98 23.67 21.09
CA ALA A 164 30.21 22.22 21.24
C ALA A 164 29.74 21.68 22.60
N GLN A 165 29.76 22.51 23.65
CA GLN A 165 29.31 22.13 24.99
C GLN A 165 27.78 22.05 25.08
N GLU A 166 27.06 23.00 24.47
CA GLU A 166 25.60 22.95 24.34
C GLU A 166 25.16 21.75 23.50
N ALA A 167 25.84 21.49 22.38
CA ALA A 167 25.56 20.34 21.52
C ALA A 167 25.75 19.02 22.27
N ASN A 168 26.86 18.84 22.99
CA ASN A 168 27.11 17.62 23.77
C ASN A 168 26.09 17.42 24.91
N SER A 169 25.64 18.51 25.54
CA SER A 169 24.59 18.44 26.57
C SER A 169 23.23 18.05 25.99
N ALA A 170 22.85 18.62 24.85
CA ALA A 170 21.60 18.29 24.17
C ALA A 170 21.60 16.85 23.62
N ILE A 171 22.75 16.36 23.15
CA ILE A 171 22.94 14.96 22.74
C ILE A 171 22.76 14.01 23.93
N ALA A 172 23.32 14.36 25.10
CA ALA A 172 23.16 13.54 26.31
C ALA A 172 21.70 13.50 26.79
N GLU A 173 20.96 14.61 26.70
CA GLU A 173 19.52 14.68 27.04
C GLU A 173 18.66 13.86 26.06
N ALA A 174 19.05 13.80 24.78
CA ALA A 174 18.36 13.02 23.75
C ALA A 174 18.64 11.51 23.82
N ALA A 175 19.71 11.08 24.50
CA ALA A 175 20.17 9.69 24.50
C ALA A 175 19.12 8.70 25.01
N ASP A 176 18.34 9.09 26.03
CA ASP A 176 17.29 8.23 26.59
C ASP A 176 16.11 8.06 25.62
N SER A 177 15.66 9.15 24.98
CA SER A 177 14.60 9.11 23.96
C SER A 177 15.03 8.31 22.74
N VAL A 178 16.29 8.43 22.32
CA VAL A 178 16.91 7.63 21.26
C VAL A 178 16.92 6.13 21.59
N SER A 179 17.01 5.76 22.88
CA SER A 179 16.92 4.37 23.33
C SER A 179 15.47 3.85 23.45
N ILE A 180 14.50 4.74 23.68
CA ILE A 180 13.08 4.41 23.95
C ILE A 180 12.25 4.35 22.66
N ILE A 181 12.51 5.24 21.69
CA ILE A 181 11.95 5.14 20.34
C ILE A 181 12.56 3.87 19.75
N GLY A 182 11.72 2.89 19.42
CA GLY A 182 12.04 1.46 19.22
C GLY A 182 13.10 1.08 18.17
N VAL A 183 13.87 2.04 17.68
CA VAL A 183 15.02 1.91 16.78
C VAL A 183 16.21 1.22 17.45
N LEU A 184 16.41 1.34 18.77
CA LEU A 184 17.68 0.92 19.40
C LEU A 184 17.50 0.24 20.77
N ARG A 185 16.63 -0.76 20.91
CA ARG A 185 16.70 -1.56 22.15
C ARG A 185 18.00 -2.36 22.29
N HIS A 186 18.83 -2.48 21.25
CA HIS A 186 20.28 -2.76 21.34
C HIS A 186 20.98 -2.44 20.03
N VAL A 187 21.30 -1.17 19.79
CA VAL A 187 22.18 -0.79 18.69
C VAL A 187 23.20 0.17 19.24
N SER A 188 24.46 -0.26 19.29
CA SER A 188 25.49 0.45 20.06
C SER A 188 26.26 1.47 19.21
N ASN A 189 26.01 1.51 17.90
CA ASN A 189 26.83 2.17 16.89
C ASN A 189 26.00 2.55 15.64
N LEU A 190 26.35 3.68 15.00
CA LEU A 190 25.67 4.17 13.78
C LEU A 190 25.71 3.16 12.62
N GLU A 191 26.78 2.38 12.51
CA GLU A 191 26.92 1.34 11.47
C GLU A 191 25.90 0.21 11.61
N GLU A 192 25.52 -0.13 12.85
CA GLU A 192 24.52 -1.17 13.13
C GLU A 192 23.09 -0.64 12.84
N LYS A 193 22.84 0.65 13.06
CA LYS A 193 21.59 1.31 12.60
C LYS A 193 21.47 1.26 11.08
N ASP A 194 22.50 1.65 10.34
CA ASP A 194 22.48 1.61 8.88
C ASP A 194 22.31 0.18 8.36
N SER A 195 22.91 -0.81 9.03
CA SER A 195 22.72 -2.23 8.73
C SER A 195 21.28 -2.71 8.98
N ILE A 196 20.60 -2.22 10.02
CA ILE A 196 19.21 -2.59 10.33
C ILE A 196 18.25 -1.94 9.33
N VAL A 197 18.46 -0.67 8.99
CA VAL A 197 17.71 0.02 7.92
C VAL A 197 17.84 -0.75 6.62
N GLN A 198 19.08 -1.10 6.25
CA GLN A 198 19.35 -1.85 5.03
C GLN A 198 18.66 -3.22 5.08
N SER A 199 18.68 -3.93 6.22
CA SER A 199 18.00 -5.22 6.38
C SER A 199 16.48 -5.11 6.29
N ALA A 200 15.86 -4.06 6.86
CA ALA A 200 14.43 -3.81 6.75
C ALA A 200 14.03 -3.54 5.29
N VAL A 201 14.80 -2.70 4.61
CA VAL A 201 14.62 -2.40 3.18
C VAL A 201 14.83 -3.65 2.33
N ASP A 202 15.86 -4.44 2.61
CA ASP A 202 16.15 -5.68 1.87
C ASP A 202 15.02 -6.70 2.03
N GLN A 203 14.51 -6.89 3.25
CA GLN A 203 13.35 -7.75 3.53
C GLN A 203 12.10 -7.27 2.78
N PHE A 204 11.85 -5.97 2.79
CA PHE A 204 10.72 -5.36 2.09
C PHE A 204 10.84 -5.55 0.56
N VAL A 205 12.03 -5.31 0.02
CA VAL A 205 12.34 -5.41 -1.41
C VAL A 205 12.36 -6.86 -1.91
N GLU A 206 12.73 -7.82 -1.06
CA GLU A 206 12.81 -9.24 -1.41
C GLU A 206 11.50 -9.75 -2.02
N ARG A 207 10.35 -9.42 -1.41
CA ARG A 207 9.04 -9.87 -1.90
C ARG A 207 8.46 -9.03 -3.02
N LEU A 208 8.91 -7.78 -3.17
CA LEU A 208 8.63 -7.01 -4.39
C LEU A 208 9.28 -7.63 -5.63
N ARG A 209 10.36 -8.41 -5.49
CA ARG A 209 10.95 -9.19 -6.60
C ARG A 209 10.10 -10.38 -7.01
N ALA A 210 9.37 -10.99 -6.07
CA ALA A 210 8.65 -12.23 -6.32
C ALA A 210 7.56 -12.10 -7.39
N LEU A 211 6.99 -10.89 -7.57
CA LEU A 211 6.03 -10.58 -8.65
C LEU A 211 6.66 -9.84 -9.83
N ASN A 212 7.99 -9.87 -9.97
CA ASN A 212 8.76 -9.09 -10.96
C ASN A 212 8.52 -7.56 -10.89
N LEU A 213 7.84 -7.09 -9.84
CA LEU A 213 7.45 -5.70 -9.68
C LEU A 213 8.68 -4.81 -9.50
N LEU A 214 9.68 -5.25 -8.71
CA LEU A 214 10.92 -4.49 -8.51
C LEU A 214 11.65 -4.20 -9.82
N ASP A 215 11.78 -5.20 -10.69
CA ASP A 215 12.51 -5.07 -11.94
C ASP A 215 11.79 -4.14 -12.91
N GLU A 216 10.46 -4.22 -12.94
CA GLU A 216 9.62 -3.34 -13.76
C GLU A 216 9.61 -1.90 -13.24
N LEU A 217 9.57 -1.71 -11.91
CA LEU A 217 9.70 -0.39 -11.27
C LEU A 217 11.04 0.28 -11.60
N ARG A 218 12.14 -0.48 -11.57
CA ARG A 218 13.49 0.02 -11.88
C ARG A 218 13.69 0.27 -13.37
N ARG A 219 13.04 -0.51 -14.22
CA ARG A 219 13.11 -0.36 -15.68
C ARG A 219 12.36 0.87 -16.16
N ASN A 220 11.21 1.17 -15.55
CA ASN A 220 10.30 2.21 -15.98
C ASN A 220 9.84 3.15 -14.83
N PRO A 221 10.76 3.75 -14.05
CA PRO A 221 10.40 4.49 -12.84
C PRO A 221 9.48 5.68 -13.11
N ALA A 222 9.62 6.36 -14.25
CA ALA A 222 8.75 7.49 -14.61
C ALA A 222 7.28 7.08 -14.87
N ILE A 223 7.06 5.91 -15.46
CA ILE A 223 5.70 5.40 -15.76
C ILE A 223 5.00 5.03 -14.46
N PHE A 224 5.69 4.27 -13.61
CA PHE A 224 5.15 3.89 -12.30
C PHE A 224 4.99 5.09 -11.39
N TYR A 225 5.88 6.07 -11.45
CA TYR A 225 5.71 7.30 -10.68
C TYR A 225 4.39 7.99 -11.05
N ASN A 226 4.08 8.08 -12.34
CA ASN A 226 2.83 8.67 -12.81
C ASN A 226 1.62 7.86 -12.34
N ILE A 227 1.64 6.54 -12.51
CA ILE A 227 0.52 5.65 -12.12
C ILE A 227 0.31 5.58 -10.60
N MET A 228 1.37 5.64 -9.80
CA MET A 228 1.31 5.41 -8.34
C MET A 228 1.26 6.68 -7.49
N PHE A 229 1.67 7.83 -8.02
CA PHE A 229 1.82 9.07 -7.24
C PHE A 229 1.15 10.28 -7.89
N VAL A 230 1.02 10.27 -9.20
CA VAL A 230 0.35 11.35 -9.93
C VAL A 230 -1.11 10.96 -10.11
N ASN A 231 -1.89 11.19 -9.05
CA ASN A 231 -3.30 11.51 -9.25
C ASN A 231 -3.36 12.92 -9.85
N GLU A 232 -3.06 13.04 -11.14
CA GLU A 232 -3.79 14.02 -11.93
C GLU A 232 -5.23 13.52 -11.90
N GLU A 233 -5.99 13.89 -10.85
CA GLU A 233 -7.43 14.03 -10.99
C GLU A 233 -7.61 15.07 -12.08
N ARG A 234 -7.53 14.62 -13.35
CA ARG A 234 -7.86 15.47 -14.47
C ARG A 234 -9.31 15.86 -14.22
N PRO A 235 -9.61 17.15 -14.07
CA PRO A 235 -11.00 17.57 -13.93
C PRO A 235 -11.75 16.99 -15.13
N LEU A 236 -12.78 16.20 -14.83
CA LEU A 236 -13.55 15.48 -15.83
C LEU A 236 -14.19 16.53 -16.73
N GLN A 237 -13.72 16.65 -17.97
CA GLN A 237 -14.22 17.69 -18.87
C GLN A 237 -15.53 17.23 -19.51
N THR A 238 -16.38 18.18 -19.92
CA THR A 238 -17.66 17.87 -20.61
C THR A 238 -17.44 16.94 -21.79
N LYS A 239 -16.35 17.15 -22.55
CA LYS A 239 -15.97 16.31 -23.70
C LYS A 239 -15.71 14.85 -23.31
N ASP A 240 -15.17 14.59 -22.12
CA ASP A 240 -14.84 13.25 -21.66
C ASP A 240 -16.13 12.49 -21.31
N LEU A 241 -17.08 13.16 -20.65
CA LEU A 241 -18.42 12.63 -20.40
C LEU A 241 -19.19 12.36 -21.70
N CYS A 242 -19.15 13.26 -22.68
CA CYS A 242 -19.82 13.07 -23.96
C CYS A 242 -19.29 11.85 -24.76
N ILE A 243 -18.04 11.44 -24.53
CA ILE A 243 -17.45 10.25 -25.18
C ILE A 243 -17.84 8.96 -24.45
N LEU A 244 -18.09 9.02 -23.14
CA LEU A 244 -18.40 7.87 -22.30
C LEU A 244 -19.84 7.37 -22.43
N PHE A 245 -20.77 8.25 -22.82
CA PHE A 245 -22.20 7.91 -22.93
C PHE A 245 -22.66 7.85 -24.39
N GLU A 246 -23.27 6.73 -24.76
CA GLU A 246 -24.00 6.59 -26.02
C GLU A 246 -25.50 6.71 -25.72
N VAL A 247 -26.18 7.65 -26.41
CA VAL A 247 -27.61 7.84 -26.21
C VAL A 247 -28.38 6.85 -27.08
N ASP A 248 -29.05 5.90 -26.43
CA ASP A 248 -30.03 5.06 -27.10
C ASP A 248 -31.34 5.83 -27.31
N PHE A 249 -31.82 5.78 -28.53
CA PHE A 249 -32.65 6.82 -29.11
C PHE A 249 -33.88 6.16 -29.72
N SER A 250 -35.07 6.69 -29.46
CA SER A 250 -36.28 6.16 -30.08
C SER A 250 -36.25 6.35 -31.60
N VAL A 251 -37.02 5.50 -32.30
CA VAL A 251 -37.15 5.50 -33.76
C VAL A 251 -37.40 6.92 -34.29
N GLN A 252 -36.69 7.27 -35.37
CA GLN A 252 -36.74 8.57 -36.01
C GLN A 252 -38.17 8.89 -36.48
N GLY A 253 -38.70 10.05 -36.08
CA GLY A 253 -40.06 10.48 -36.38
C GLY A 253 -41.11 10.15 -35.32
N SER A 254 -40.73 9.49 -34.21
CA SER A 254 -41.64 9.35 -33.06
C SER A 254 -41.79 10.66 -32.28
N ASN A 255 -42.95 10.86 -31.64
CA ASN A 255 -43.16 12.00 -30.74
C ASN A 255 -42.17 12.01 -29.56
N ARG A 256 -41.64 10.84 -29.19
CA ARG A 256 -40.61 10.70 -28.14
C ARG A 256 -39.27 11.26 -28.58
N ARG A 257 -38.94 11.14 -29.87
CA ARG A 257 -37.66 11.60 -30.39
C ARG A 257 -37.43 13.10 -30.25
N ALA A 258 -38.50 13.90 -30.38
CA ALA A 258 -38.41 15.34 -30.18
C ALA A 258 -38.11 15.70 -28.72
N ILE A 259 -38.68 14.96 -27.77
CA ILE A 259 -38.46 15.15 -26.33
C ILE A 259 -37.05 14.69 -25.95
N GLU A 260 -36.61 13.51 -26.42
CA GLU A 260 -35.26 12.97 -26.18
C GLU A 260 -34.17 13.93 -26.69
N ASN A 261 -34.33 14.47 -27.90
CA ASN A 261 -33.38 15.45 -28.44
C ASN A 261 -33.30 16.71 -27.57
N MET A 262 -34.42 17.19 -27.04
CA MET A 262 -34.48 18.34 -26.15
C MET A 262 -33.81 18.04 -24.80
N THR A 263 -34.04 16.85 -24.24
CA THR A 263 -33.38 16.39 -23.01
C THR A 263 -31.86 16.33 -23.15
N ILE A 264 -31.35 15.86 -24.29
CA ILE A 264 -29.90 15.83 -24.55
C ILE A 264 -29.32 17.22 -24.70
N CYS A 265 -30.05 18.16 -25.31
CA CYS A 265 -29.62 19.56 -25.37
C CYS A 265 -29.47 20.13 -23.95
N PHE A 266 -30.49 19.97 -23.10
CA PHE A 266 -30.41 20.44 -21.71
C PHE A 266 -29.35 19.73 -20.89
N TRP A 267 -29.11 18.43 -21.11
CA TRP A 267 -28.03 17.70 -20.45
C TRP A 267 -26.66 18.22 -20.89
N SER A 268 -26.48 18.48 -22.19
CA SER A 268 -25.24 19.04 -22.73
C SER A 268 -25.00 20.46 -22.22
N ASP A 269 -26.03 21.29 -22.16
CA ASP A 269 -25.97 22.65 -21.60
C ASP A 269 -25.64 22.60 -20.10
N TRP A 270 -26.26 21.69 -19.34
CA TRP A 270 -25.94 21.49 -17.93
C TRP A 270 -24.49 21.03 -17.72
N LEU A 271 -23.97 20.14 -18.55
CA LEU A 271 -22.57 19.72 -18.48
C LEU A 271 -21.61 20.89 -18.70
N ILE A 272 -21.91 21.79 -19.64
CA ILE A 272 -21.12 23.01 -19.90
C ILE A 272 -21.19 23.98 -18.69
N ASP A 273 -22.34 24.07 -18.01
CA ASP A 273 -22.53 24.96 -16.86
C ASP A 273 -21.82 24.50 -15.58
N ILE A 274 -21.53 23.19 -15.45
CA ILE A 274 -20.86 22.62 -14.26
C ILE A 274 -19.35 22.43 -14.44
N GLU A 275 -18.83 22.68 -15.63
CA GLU A 275 -17.38 22.72 -15.94
C GLU A 275 -16.76 24.07 -15.55
#